data_AF-A0A822BSF8-F1
#
_entry.id   AF-A0A822BSF8-F1
#
_cell.length_a   1.000
_cell.length_b   1.000
_cell.length_c   1.000
_cell.angle_alpha   90.00
_cell.angle_beta   90.00
_cell.angle_gamma   90.00
#
_symmetry.space_group_name_H-M   'P 1'
#
loop_
_entity.id
_entity.type
_entity.pdbx_description
1 polymer ?
#
loop_
_entity_poly.entity_id
_entity_poly.type
_entity_poly.pdbx_seq_one_letter_code
_entity_poly.pdbx_strand_id
1 'polypeptide(L)'
;MASNTPSTSNNSLKHVEWMWQSNPNPWLKSEPATWSHYSDLENLIIEEAFQDKRPKALLDDYYIDFNSNRQILNSDNDKQRPIERVVRKREDKHLREERFMDLPVGKGRSFGGQYGWVSPFVVEVRRHMKLEPDDLPSKK
;
A
#
# COMPACT_ATOMS: atom_id res chain seq x y z
N MET A 1 -41.90 -22.40 -0.68
CA MET A 1 -40.63 -22.33 -1.43
C MET A 1 -39.88 -21.10 -0.94
N ALA A 2 -38.93 -21.27 -0.02
CA ALA A 2 -38.13 -20.18 0.52
C ALA A 2 -36.77 -20.18 -0.20
N SER A 3 -36.48 -19.11 -0.92
CA SER A 3 -35.21 -18.89 -1.62
C SER A 3 -34.16 -18.39 -0.63
N ASN A 4 -33.23 -19.26 -0.26
CA ASN A 4 -31.99 -18.87 0.43
C ASN A 4 -31.11 -18.07 -0.53
N THR A 5 -31.00 -16.76 -0.31
CA THR A 5 -29.92 -15.97 -0.89
C THR A 5 -28.64 -16.20 -0.08
N PRO A 6 -27.49 -16.49 -0.72
CA PRO A 6 -26.23 -16.57 -0.02
C PRO A 6 -25.88 -15.17 0.48
N SER A 7 -25.78 -15.02 1.80
CA SER A 7 -25.25 -13.82 2.43
C SER A 7 -23.79 -13.66 1.99
N THR A 8 -23.53 -12.78 1.03
CA THR A 8 -22.19 -12.34 0.68
C THR A 8 -21.55 -11.81 1.96
N SER A 9 -20.61 -12.57 2.52
CA SER A 9 -19.84 -12.15 3.67
C SER A 9 -19.14 -10.85 3.27
N ASN A 10 -19.58 -9.73 3.84
CA ASN A 10 -18.90 -8.46 3.78
C ASN A 10 -17.54 -8.63 4.47
N ASN A 11 -16.57 -9.20 3.77
CA ASN A 11 -15.16 -9.12 4.12
C ASN A 11 -14.75 -7.68 3.87
N SER A 12 -15.13 -6.80 4.80
CA SER A 12 -14.44 -5.53 4.95
C SER A 12 -13.00 -5.88 5.33
N LEU A 13 -12.13 -5.94 4.32
CA LEU A 13 -10.70 -6.13 4.51
C LEU A 13 -10.22 -4.96 5.36
N LYS A 14 -10.11 -5.19 6.67
CA LYS A 14 -9.58 -4.23 7.64
C LYS A 14 -8.10 -4.07 7.31
N HIS A 15 -7.68 -2.82 7.11
CA HIS A 15 -6.28 -2.49 6.91
C HIS A 15 -5.69 -2.14 8.27
N VAL A 16 -4.56 -2.75 8.63
CA VAL A 16 -3.89 -2.47 9.89
C VAL A 16 -2.58 -1.76 9.58
N GLU A 17 -2.39 -0.61 10.21
CA GLU A 17 -1.17 0.18 10.11
C GLU A 17 -0.59 0.37 11.50
N TRP A 18 0.68 0.03 11.63
CA TRP A 18 1.49 0.37 12.78
C TRP A 18 2.23 1.67 12.51
N MET A 19 2.26 2.52 13.53
CA MET A 19 2.85 3.85 13.48
C MET A 19 3.74 4.07 14.70
N TRP A 20 4.71 4.97 14.57
CA TRP A 20 5.62 5.35 15.65
C TRP A 20 5.76 6.87 15.73
N GLN A 21 6.00 7.38 16.94
CA GLN A 21 6.11 8.82 17.15
C GLN A 21 7.50 9.34 16.74
N SER A 22 7.53 10.17 15.70
CA SER A 22 8.76 10.63 15.04
C SER A 22 9.34 11.93 15.60
N ASN A 23 8.71 12.51 16.61
CA ASN A 23 9.22 13.71 17.28
C ASN A 23 10.64 13.49 17.83
N PRO A 24 11.50 14.52 17.86
CA PRO A 24 12.80 14.43 18.52
C PRO A 24 12.66 14.03 20.00
N ASN A 25 11.66 14.59 20.67
CA ASN A 25 11.29 14.26 22.05
C ASN A 25 9.84 13.74 22.11
N PRO A 26 9.62 12.42 22.03
CA PRO A 26 8.26 11.87 21.98
C PRO A 26 7.46 12.07 23.28
N TRP A 27 8.13 12.34 24.41
CA TRP A 27 7.50 12.44 25.73
C TRP A 27 7.05 13.86 26.11
N LEU A 28 7.42 14.86 25.32
CA LEU A 28 7.06 16.26 25.57
C LEU A 28 5.63 16.52 25.10
N LYS A 29 4.72 16.82 26.04
CA LYS A 29 3.29 17.11 25.76
C LYS A 29 3.06 18.49 25.13
N SER A 30 4.10 19.32 25.05
CA SER A 30 4.00 20.68 24.50
C SER A 30 3.93 20.71 22.98
N GLU A 31 4.39 19.66 22.30
CA GLU A 31 4.43 19.58 20.85
C GLU A 31 3.38 18.59 20.33
N PRO A 32 2.75 18.87 19.17
CA PRO A 32 1.86 17.90 18.55
C PRO A 32 2.62 16.62 18.19
N ALA A 33 2.02 15.47 18.48
CA ALA A 33 2.59 14.17 18.15
C ALA A 33 2.56 13.99 16.62
N THR A 34 3.75 13.89 16.02
CA THR A 34 3.93 13.52 14.63
C THR A 34 4.14 12.02 14.57
N TRP A 35 3.29 11.35 13.81
CA TRP A 35 3.31 9.90 13.65
C TRP A 35 3.83 9.55 12.26
N SER A 36 4.79 8.64 12.22
CA SER A 36 5.34 8.07 11.00
C SER A 36 4.92 6.62 10.86
N HIS A 37 4.87 6.13 9.62
CA HIS A 37 4.49 4.77 9.31
C HIS A 37 5.72 3.86 9.28
N TYR A 38 5.55 2.61 9.68
CA TYR A 38 6.51 1.57 9.33
C TYR A 38 6.41 1.23 7.85
N SER A 39 7.48 0.67 7.28
CA SER A 39 7.42 0.12 5.92
C SER A 39 6.45 -1.05 5.84
N ASP A 40 5.98 -1.39 4.64
CA ASP A 40 5.01 -2.47 4.45
C ASP A 40 5.52 -3.82 5.01
N LEU A 41 6.82 -4.09 4.87
CA LEU A 41 7.45 -5.31 5.37
C LEU A 41 7.52 -5.31 6.91
N GLU A 42 7.99 -4.23 7.51
CA GLU A 42 8.04 -4.10 8.98
C GLU A 42 6.63 -4.19 9.57
N ASN A 43 5.66 -3.50 8.97
CA ASN A 43 4.26 -3.56 9.39
C ASN A 43 3.70 -4.98 9.37
N LEU A 44 4.06 -5.79 8.36
CA LEU A 44 3.67 -7.20 8.27
C LEU A 44 4.30 -8.03 9.39
N ILE A 45 5.59 -7.86 9.66
CA ILE A 45 6.31 -8.57 10.74
C ILE A 45 5.71 -8.23 12.11
N ILE A 46 5.43 -6.94 12.34
CA ILE A 46 4.88 -6.45 13.61
C ILE A 46 3.47 -7.01 13.81
N GLU A 47 2.62 -6.93 12.79
CA GLU A 47 1.25 -7.43 12.88
C GLU A 47 1.21 -8.96 13.04
N GLU A 48 2.07 -9.71 12.36
CA GLU A 48 2.21 -11.16 12.55
C GLU A 48 2.59 -11.50 13.99
N ALA A 49 3.62 -10.85 14.53
CA ALA A 49 4.05 -11.07 15.91
C ALA A 49 2.96 -10.71 16.93
N PHE A 50 2.19 -9.65 16.67
CA PHE A 50 1.07 -9.24 17.51
C PHE A 50 -0.08 -10.26 17.46
N GLN A 51 -0.44 -10.77 16.28
CA GLN A 51 -1.48 -11.78 16.11
C GLN A 51 -1.10 -13.12 16.77
N ASP A 52 0.18 -13.48 16.70
CA ASP A 52 0.77 -14.62 17.40
C ASP A 52 0.85 -14.43 18.93
N LYS A 53 0.46 -13.26 19.45
CA LYS A 53 0.55 -12.88 20.87
C LYS A 53 1.97 -12.98 21.42
N ARG A 54 2.97 -12.74 20.57
CA ARG A 54 4.35 -12.64 21.02
C ARG A 54 4.49 -11.37 21.86
N PRO A 55 5.35 -11.35 22.88
CA PRO A 55 5.54 -10.16 23.71
C PRO A 55 6.30 -9.05 22.97
N LYS A 56 7.09 -9.42 21.95
CA LYS A 56 7.91 -8.50 21.18
C LYS A 56 8.00 -8.89 19.70
N ALA A 57 8.17 -7.90 18.84
CA ALA A 57 8.58 -8.06 17.45
C ALA A 57 10.03 -7.61 17.28
N LEU A 58 10.85 -8.44 16.64
CA LEU A 58 12.26 -8.12 16.36
C LEU A 58 12.36 -7.56 14.94
N LEU A 59 13.00 -6.41 14.82
CA LEU A 59 13.35 -5.77 13.55
C LEU A 59 14.87 -5.55 13.53
N ASP A 60 15.41 -5.07 12.42
CA ASP A 60 16.87 -5.03 12.21
C ASP A 60 17.58 -4.15 13.26
N ASP A 61 17.16 -2.89 13.38
CA ASP A 61 17.82 -1.91 14.25
C ASP A 61 17.15 -1.71 15.61
N TYR A 62 15.93 -2.22 15.77
CA TYR A 62 15.12 -2.02 16.96
C TYR A 62 14.20 -3.21 17.20
N TYR A 63 13.59 -3.25 18.38
CA TYR A 63 12.49 -4.17 18.67
C TYR A 63 11.30 -3.38 19.19
N ILE A 64 10.13 -3.98 19.00
CA ILE A 64 8.88 -3.48 19.54
C ILE A 64 8.50 -4.34 20.72
N ASP A 65 8.27 -3.72 21.87
CA ASP A 65 7.64 -4.34 23.03
C ASP A 65 6.15 -3.97 23.06
N PHE A 66 5.31 -4.98 22.87
CA PHE A 66 3.86 -4.81 22.82
C PHE A 66 3.24 -4.62 24.21
N ASN A 67 3.93 -5.02 25.28
CA ASN A 67 3.43 -4.82 26.64
C ASN A 67 3.51 -3.36 27.06
N SER A 68 4.61 -2.69 26.68
CA SER A 68 4.82 -1.27 26.96
C SER A 68 4.35 -0.35 25.84
N ASN A 69 4.00 -0.90 24.66
CA ASN A 69 3.71 -0.17 23.42
C ASN A 69 4.84 0.79 23.05
N ARG A 70 6.06 0.27 23.01
CA ARG A 70 7.27 1.04 22.69
C ARG A 70 8.15 0.33 21.67
N GLN A 71 8.72 1.13 20.79
CA GLN A 71 9.88 0.80 20.00
C GLN A 71 11.14 1.15 20.80
N ILE A 72 12.10 0.24 20.86
CA ILE A 72 13.35 0.38 21.60
C ILE A 72 14.50 0.04 20.65
N LEU A 73 15.47 0.94 20.53
CA LEU A 73 16.63 0.73 19.67
C LEU A 73 17.53 -0.39 20.21
N ASN A 74 18.00 -1.29 19.36
CA ASN A 74 18.83 -2.44 19.76
C ASN A 74 20.18 -2.00 20.36
N SER A 75 20.71 -0.87 19.88
CA SER A 75 21.99 -0.32 20.33
C SER A 75 21.90 0.56 21.57
N ASP A 76 20.71 1.07 21.90
CA ASP A 76 20.51 2.02 23.00
C ASP A 76 19.08 1.91 23.57
N ASN A 77 18.98 1.29 24.75
CA ASN A 77 17.71 1.05 25.41
C ASN A 77 17.04 2.34 25.94
N ASP A 78 17.77 3.45 26.03
CA ASP A 78 17.21 4.74 26.47
C ASP A 78 16.49 5.44 25.31
N LYS A 79 16.80 5.07 24.06
CA LYS A 79 16.12 5.57 22.87
C LYS A 79 14.84 4.80 22.62
N GLN A 80 13.79 5.26 23.29
CA GLN A 80 12.45 4.68 23.20
C GLN A 80 11.48 5.62 22.50
N ARG A 81 10.61 5.05 21.67
CA ARG A 81 9.55 5.77 20.97
C ARG A 81 8.21 5.07 21.18
N PRO A 82 7.12 5.80 21.47
CA PRO A 82 5.77 5.26 21.47
C PRO A 82 5.38 4.70 20.10
N ILE A 83 4.58 3.64 20.13
CA ILE A 83 3.97 3.08 18.93
C ILE A 83 2.44 3.03 19.07
N GLU A 84 1.75 3.00 17.94
CA GLU A 84 0.30 2.89 17.88
C GLU A 84 -0.12 1.95 16.74
N ARG A 85 -1.15 1.15 17.02
CA ARG A 85 -1.80 0.29 16.03
C ARG A 85 -3.12 0.90 15.61
N VAL A 86 -3.25 1.27 14.34
CA VAL A 86 -4.45 1.89 13.78
C VAL A 86 -5.13 0.90 12.85
N VAL A 87 -6.39 0.57 13.14
CA VAL A 87 -7.24 -0.24 12.26
C VAL A 87 -8.10 0.69 11.42
N ARG A 88 -7.82 0.74 10.12
CA ARG A 88 -8.55 1.56 9.14
C ARG A 88 -9.49 0.69 8.32
N LYS A 89 -10.62 1.27 7.89
CA LYS A 89 -11.43 0.64 6.85
C LYS A 89 -10.74 0.88 5.51
N ARG A 90 -10.96 -0.04 4.55
CA ARG A 90 -10.44 0.14 3.17
C ARG A 90 -10.89 1.48 2.55
N GLU A 91 -12.08 1.93 2.94
CA GLU A 91 -12.68 3.20 2.51
C GLU A 91 -11.88 4.43 2.98
N ASP A 92 -11.13 4.30 4.08
CA ASP A 92 -10.33 5.38 4.66
C ASP A 92 -8.92 5.48 4.04
N LYS A 93 -8.56 4.56 3.14
CA LYS A 93 -7.26 4.60 2.47
C LYS A 93 -7.25 5.79 1.51
N HIS A 94 -6.35 6.75 1.75
CA HIS A 94 -6.03 7.78 0.75
C HIS A 94 -5.62 7.08 -0.54
N LEU A 95 -6.51 7.09 -1.52
CA LEU A 95 -6.17 6.67 -2.86
C LEU A 95 -5.14 7.65 -3.39
N ARG A 96 -4.18 7.12 -4.14
CA ARG A 96 -3.13 7.91 -4.75
C ARG A 96 -3.77 8.76 -5.85
N GLU A 97 -4.22 9.98 -5.53
CA GLU A 97 -5.03 10.84 -6.41
C GLU A 97 -4.38 11.03 -7.79
N GLU A 98 -3.05 11.07 -7.85
CA GLU A 98 -2.28 11.18 -9.09
C GLU A 98 -2.51 10.02 -10.09
N ARG A 99 -3.00 8.85 -9.64
CA ARG A 99 -3.40 7.74 -10.54
C ARG A 99 -4.80 7.90 -11.12
N PHE A 100 -5.60 8.80 -10.55
CA PHE A 100 -6.98 9.08 -10.93
C PHE A 100 -7.16 10.50 -11.48
N MET A 101 -6.09 11.30 -11.47
CA MET A 101 -6.01 12.51 -12.27
C MET A 101 -6.08 12.09 -13.73
N ASP A 102 -7.08 12.59 -14.45
CA ASP A 102 -7.08 12.58 -15.90
C ASP A 102 -5.83 13.34 -16.34
N LEU A 103 -4.73 12.61 -16.55
CA LEU A 103 -3.62 13.15 -17.33
C LEU A 103 -4.26 13.57 -18.65
N PRO A 104 -4.24 14.87 -19.01
CA PRO A 104 -4.89 15.30 -20.23
C PRO A 104 -4.22 14.55 -21.37
N VAL A 105 -4.90 13.53 -21.89
CA VAL A 105 -4.59 12.95 -23.18
C VAL A 105 -4.93 14.07 -24.13
N GLY A 106 -3.94 14.91 -24.41
CA GLY A 106 -4.12 16.06 -25.28
C GLY A 106 -4.81 15.58 -26.56
N LYS A 107 -5.79 16.34 -27.08
CA LYS A 107 -6.64 15.97 -28.24
C LYS A 107 -5.87 15.63 -29.54
N GLY A 108 -4.54 15.61 -29.51
CA GLY A 108 -3.66 15.15 -30.58
C GLY A 108 -2.57 14.14 -30.18
N ARG A 109 -2.61 13.57 -28.96
CA ARG A 109 -1.70 12.47 -28.56
C ARG A 109 -2.34 11.14 -28.91
N SER A 110 -1.83 10.49 -29.96
CA SER A 110 -2.10 9.08 -30.22
C SER A 110 -1.63 8.25 -29.01
N PHE A 111 -2.45 7.30 -28.57
CA PHE A 111 -2.07 6.30 -27.55
C PHE A 111 -0.86 5.45 -27.98
N GLY A 112 -0.50 5.48 -29.27
CA GLY A 112 0.77 4.98 -29.79
C GLY A 112 1.82 6.08 -29.87
N GLY A 113 2.89 5.92 -29.10
CA GLY A 113 4.26 6.35 -29.37
C GLY A 113 4.47 7.69 -30.10
N GLN A 114 5.06 8.66 -29.39
CA GLN A 114 5.78 9.78 -30.02
C GLN A 114 6.99 9.36 -30.88
N TYR A 115 7.23 8.06 -31.01
CA TYR A 115 8.18 7.48 -31.94
C TYR A 115 7.43 6.37 -32.67
N GLY A 116 7.52 6.31 -34.00
CA GLY A 116 6.94 5.27 -34.87
C GLY A 116 7.54 3.87 -34.65
N TRP A 117 7.92 3.56 -33.41
CA TRP A 117 8.39 2.26 -32.98
C TRP A 117 7.20 1.40 -32.59
N VAL A 118 6.84 0.51 -33.50
CA VAL A 118 5.92 -0.60 -33.20
C VAL A 118 6.76 -1.69 -32.56
N SER A 119 6.38 -2.13 -31.35
CA SER A 119 7.06 -3.23 -30.68
C SER A 119 7.12 -4.46 -31.59
N PRO A 120 8.28 -5.13 -31.74
CA PRO A 120 8.42 -6.36 -32.53
C PRO A 120 7.37 -7.41 -32.18
N PHE A 121 6.98 -7.49 -30.90
CA PHE A 121 5.91 -8.37 -30.44
C PHE A 121 4.58 -8.11 -31.16
N VAL A 122 4.19 -6.84 -31.31
CA VAL A 122 2.95 -6.46 -31.99
C VAL A 122 3.01 -6.83 -33.48
N VAL A 123 4.19 -6.74 -34.09
CA VAL A 123 4.43 -7.17 -35.48
C VAL A 123 4.30 -8.69 -35.62
N GLU A 124 4.89 -9.44 -34.68
CA GLU A 124 4.85 -10.91 -34.65
C GLU A 124 3.41 -11.43 -34.50
N VAL A 125 2.66 -10.86 -33.55
CA VAL A 125 1.26 -11.23 -33.29
C VAL A 125 0.38 -10.94 -34.50
N ARG A 126 0.53 -9.79 -35.15
CA ARG A 126 -0.19 -9.47 -36.38
C ARG A 126 0.06 -10.51 -37.46
N ARG A 127 1.32 -10.92 -37.67
CA ARG A 127 1.68 -11.96 -38.65
C ARG A 127 1.08 -13.32 -38.30
N HIS A 128 1.20 -13.73 -37.04
CA HIS A 128 0.70 -15.02 -36.58
C HIS A 128 -0.82 -15.12 -36.71
N MET A 129 -1.53 -14.04 -36.38
CA MET A 129 -3.00 -14.00 -36.39
C MET A 129 -3.61 -13.55 -37.73
N LYS A 130 -2.79 -13.23 -38.74
CA LYS A 130 -3.23 -12.77 -40.07
C LYS A 130 -4.22 -11.58 -39.99
N LEU A 131 -3.94 -10.64 -39.09
CA LEU A 131 -4.80 -9.47 -38.89
C LEU A 131 -4.53 -8.42 -39.98
N GLU A 132 -5.60 -8.01 -40.67
CA GLU A 132 -5.55 -6.92 -41.63
C GLU A 132 -5.67 -5.56 -40.91
N PRO A 133 -5.18 -4.46 -41.51
CA PRO A 133 -5.25 -3.13 -40.90
C PRO A 133 -6.67 -2.67 -40.54
N ASP A 134 -7.68 -3.21 -41.21
CA ASP A 134 -9.10 -2.88 -41.01
C ASP A 134 -9.72 -3.65 -39.84
N ASP A 135 -9.04 -4.71 -39.36
CA ASP A 135 -9.43 -5.46 -38.17
C ASP A 135 -8.96 -4.78 -36.87
N LEU A 136 -8.14 -3.73 -36.97
CA LEU A 136 -7.60 -3.03 -35.81
C LEU A 136 -8.59 -1.97 -35.28
N PRO A 137 -8.85 -1.95 -33.96
CA PRO A 137 -9.85 -1.06 -33.37
C PRO A 137 -9.49 0.43 -33.41
N SER A 138 -8.29 0.80 -33.85
CA SER A 138 -7.78 2.18 -33.85
C SER A 138 -8.23 3.04 -35.05
N LYS A 139 -9.14 2.55 -35.90
CA LYS A 139 -9.57 3.24 -37.15
C LYS A 139 -11.08 3.51 -37.29
N LYS A 140 -11.89 3.23 -36.26
CA LYS A 140 -13.32 3.61 -36.24
C LYS A 140 -13.55 4.90 -35.46
#